data_AF-A0A5C3NTC7-F1
#
_entry.id   AF-A0A5C3NTC7-F1
#
_cell.length_a   1.000
_cell.length_b   1.000
_cell.length_c   1.000
_cell.angle_alpha   90.00
_cell.angle_beta   90.00
_cell.angle_gamma   90.00
#
_symmetry.space_group_name_H-M   'P 1'
#
loop_
_entity.id
_entity.type
_entity.pdbx_description
1 polymer ?
#
loop_
_entity_poly.entity_id
_entity_poly.type
_entity_poly.pdbx_seq_one_letter_code
_entity_poly.pdbx_strand_id
1 'polypeptide(L)'
;MQQMADEQRCGYVDCDNTSSDLKCCAECQKVRYCSKKCQKTDWEKHIFVCKAAKPISTVYYLARDLGRDNCKVPLHHQTCVDYGFDKALRIFGSEGVNRLCMVYQKLIRHLRVPLKTLRTWQKEGRLVEGIKSVLEAKEEKGDLYDWFLKHQYLFDGSSIDRATTVRQTMTSVTAMLLKVWPYAGGSPHDTFATLLSKSAKFSKNQHNCFFFVAVIQNPGVPDPDIELRLTFGFVAEQALNVNLGLKYAELFTHCTFDEFCQAYGRSSIPALFARYGIVEVGHHPLFRDVMSGSPSTFKSVWRLKFYIEDVGHSRPGEHTPPAPSVVADYGYGNCKNAEETKLLDTLYAQLFGKHAVDPLALHVACFKGELLDFAKKYVKLSPWTAKYARLLKNSYSV
;
A
#
# COMPACT_ATOMS: atom_id res chain seq x y z
N MET A 1 -25.52 -48.51 21.36
CA MET A 1 -24.56 -47.41 21.14
C MET A 1 -25.19 -46.41 20.19
N GLN A 2 -25.72 -45.32 20.73
CA GLN A 2 -26.35 -44.25 19.94
C GLN A 2 -25.21 -43.38 19.37
N GLN A 3 -25.13 -43.27 18.03
CA GLN A 3 -24.25 -42.31 17.37
C GLN A 3 -24.71 -40.91 17.76
N MET A 4 -23.90 -40.19 18.54
CA MET A 4 -24.11 -38.77 18.76
C MET A 4 -23.92 -38.05 17.43
N ALA A 5 -24.98 -37.41 16.93
CA ALA A 5 -24.91 -36.56 15.75
C ALA A 5 -23.96 -35.40 16.06
N ASP A 6 -22.95 -35.20 15.22
CA ASP A 6 -21.96 -34.13 15.36
C ASP A 6 -22.65 -32.78 15.18
N GLU A 7 -22.98 -32.11 16.28
CA GLU A 7 -23.68 -30.82 16.28
C GLU A 7 -22.78 -29.74 15.66
N GLN A 8 -23.22 -29.17 14.53
CA GLN A 8 -22.44 -28.16 13.81
C GLN A 8 -22.88 -26.75 14.22
N ARG A 9 -21.91 -25.83 14.31
CA ARG A 9 -22.16 -24.42 14.63
C ARG A 9 -22.47 -23.59 13.39
N CYS A 10 -23.36 -22.60 13.54
CA CYS A 10 -23.61 -21.58 12.53
C CYS A 10 -22.30 -20.84 12.16
N GLY A 11 -22.07 -20.63 10.86
CA GLY A 11 -20.89 -19.93 10.35
C GLY A 11 -20.87 -18.43 10.59
N TYR A 12 -22.00 -17.84 11.04
CA TYR A 12 -22.02 -16.45 11.47
C TYR A 12 -21.51 -16.36 12.92
N VAL A 13 -20.37 -15.69 13.11
CA VAL A 13 -19.60 -15.68 14.37
C VAL A 13 -20.40 -15.17 15.57
N ASP A 14 -21.34 -14.25 15.36
CA ASP A 14 -22.18 -13.69 16.44
C ASP A 14 -23.47 -14.50 16.68
N CYS A 15 -23.54 -15.73 16.15
CA CYS A 15 -24.65 -16.65 16.35
C CYS A 15 -24.15 -17.97 16.97
N ASP A 16 -24.58 -18.24 18.20
CA ASP A 16 -24.17 -19.42 18.96
C ASP A 16 -25.07 -20.64 18.73
N ASN A 17 -25.91 -20.61 17.69
CA ASN A 17 -26.82 -21.71 17.41
C ASN A 17 -26.06 -22.92 16.85
N THR A 18 -26.17 -24.06 17.53
CA THR A 18 -25.70 -25.37 17.11
C THR A 18 -26.89 -26.24 16.72
N SER A 19 -26.83 -26.86 15.55
CA SER A 19 -27.93 -27.71 15.06
C SER A 19 -27.42 -28.70 14.02
N SER A 20 -28.05 -29.87 13.94
CA SER A 20 -27.84 -30.81 12.83
C SER A 20 -28.37 -30.29 11.50
N ASP A 21 -29.30 -29.32 11.51
CA ASP A 21 -30.11 -28.92 10.35
C ASP A 21 -29.68 -27.58 9.73
N LEU A 22 -28.40 -27.24 9.82
CA LEU A 22 -27.87 -26.01 9.24
C LEU A 22 -27.89 -26.04 7.70
N LYS A 23 -28.25 -24.91 7.09
CA LYS A 23 -28.33 -24.76 5.63
C LYS A 23 -26.98 -24.34 5.05
N CYS A 24 -26.48 -25.12 4.09
CA CYS A 24 -25.26 -24.78 3.37
C CYS A 24 -25.40 -23.52 2.51
N CYS A 25 -24.32 -22.77 2.38
CA CYS A 25 -24.20 -21.73 1.36
C CYS A 25 -24.39 -22.35 -0.04
N ALA A 26 -25.36 -21.86 -0.80
CA ALA A 26 -25.72 -22.43 -2.09
C ALA A 26 -24.57 -22.40 -3.12
N GLU A 27 -23.64 -21.46 -3.00
CA GLU A 27 -22.57 -21.26 -3.97
C GLU A 27 -21.32 -22.12 -3.65
N CYS A 28 -20.83 -22.10 -2.40
CA CYS A 28 -19.61 -22.83 -2.05
C CYS A 28 -19.84 -24.17 -1.35
N GLN A 29 -21.05 -24.41 -0.83
CA GLN A 29 -21.45 -25.57 -0.03
C GLN A 29 -20.59 -25.88 1.21
N LYS A 30 -19.68 -24.98 1.60
CA LYS A 30 -18.72 -25.18 2.71
C LYS A 30 -19.16 -24.60 4.04
N VAL A 31 -19.71 -23.39 4.03
CA VAL A 31 -20.17 -22.71 5.25
C VAL A 31 -21.67 -22.96 5.42
N ARG A 32 -22.11 -23.18 6.66
CA ARG A 32 -23.50 -23.50 7.00
C ARG A 32 -24.08 -22.45 7.94
N TYR A 33 -25.37 -22.17 7.79
CA TYR A 33 -26.07 -21.14 8.56
C TYR A 33 -27.40 -21.67 9.11
N CYS A 34 -27.76 -21.26 10.32
CA CYS A 34 -29.06 -21.62 10.91
C CYS A 34 -30.24 -20.95 10.17
N SER A 35 -29.99 -19.84 9.48
CA SER A 35 -31.02 -19.08 8.77
C SER A 35 -30.47 -18.28 7.59
N LYS A 36 -31.35 -17.94 6.65
CA LYS A 36 -31.06 -16.97 5.58
C LYS A 36 -30.66 -15.59 6.12
N LYS A 37 -31.10 -15.24 7.33
CA LYS A 37 -30.74 -13.98 8.01
C LYS A 37 -29.26 -14.00 8.39
N CYS A 38 -28.80 -15.06 9.06
CA CYS A 38 -27.39 -15.23 9.42
C CYS A 38 -26.49 -15.26 8.19
N GLN A 39 -26.90 -15.97 7.13
CA GLN A 39 -26.16 -15.96 5.86
C GLN A 39 -26.05 -14.56 5.25
N LYS A 40 -27.14 -13.77 5.24
CA LYS A 40 -27.13 -12.41 4.70
C LYS A 40 -26.23 -11.46 5.52
N THR A 41 -26.25 -11.58 6.84
CA THR A 41 -25.42 -10.77 7.73
C THR A 41 -23.94 -11.11 7.58
N ASP A 42 -23.61 -12.39 7.47
CA ASP A 42 -22.23 -12.86 7.28
C ASP A 42 -21.71 -12.64 5.85
N TRP A 43 -22.59 -12.40 4.88
CA TRP A 43 -22.25 -12.34 3.46
C TRP A 43 -21.16 -11.33 3.12
N GLU A 44 -21.13 -10.17 3.78
CA GLU A 44 -20.09 -9.14 3.60
C GLU A 44 -18.68 -9.69 3.86
N LYS A 45 -18.53 -10.66 4.77
CA LYS A 45 -17.25 -11.30 5.10
C LYS A 45 -17.07 -12.60 4.31
N HIS A 46 -18.11 -13.43 4.25
CA HIS A 46 -18.07 -14.74 3.60
C HIS A 46 -17.77 -14.66 2.10
N ILE A 47 -18.22 -13.62 1.40
CA ILE A 47 -18.06 -13.48 -0.06
C ILE A 47 -16.60 -13.60 -0.53
N PHE A 48 -15.62 -13.20 0.32
CA PHE A 48 -14.20 -13.26 -0.01
C PHE A 48 -13.57 -14.65 0.11
N VAL A 49 -14.19 -15.54 0.88
CA VAL A 49 -13.77 -16.95 1.05
C VAL A 49 -14.70 -17.93 0.33
N CYS A 50 -15.84 -17.42 -0.14
CA CYS A 50 -16.79 -18.15 -0.96
C CYS A 50 -16.19 -18.36 -2.36
N LYS A 51 -15.88 -19.61 -2.72
CA LYS A 51 -15.41 -19.98 -4.07
C LYS A 51 -16.53 -19.94 -5.12
N ALA A 52 -17.41 -18.95 -5.08
CA ALA A 52 -18.38 -18.73 -6.14
C ALA A 52 -17.59 -18.35 -7.41
N ALA A 53 -17.89 -18.94 -8.57
CA ALA A 53 -17.17 -18.69 -9.82
C ALA A 53 -17.33 -17.25 -10.38
N LYS A 54 -17.99 -16.36 -9.65
CA LYS A 54 -18.35 -15.00 -10.08
C LYS A 54 -17.37 -13.98 -9.49
N PRO A 55 -16.92 -12.98 -10.28
CA PRO A 55 -16.13 -11.87 -9.77
C PRO A 55 -16.85 -11.14 -8.61
N ILE A 56 -16.12 -10.84 -7.54
CA ILE A 56 -16.64 -10.09 -6.39
C ILE A 56 -16.86 -8.63 -6.82
N SER A 57 -18.05 -8.08 -6.54
CA SER A 57 -18.36 -6.68 -6.86
C SER A 57 -17.50 -5.70 -6.05
N THR A 58 -17.07 -4.61 -6.67
CA THR A 58 -16.25 -3.55 -6.06
C THR A 58 -16.84 -2.96 -4.77
N VAL A 59 -18.17 -2.88 -4.65
CA VAL A 59 -18.88 -2.45 -3.43
C VAL A 59 -18.55 -3.28 -2.19
N TYR A 60 -18.25 -4.58 -2.35
CA TYR A 60 -17.93 -5.43 -1.19
C TYR A 60 -16.51 -5.17 -0.70
N TYR A 61 -15.57 -4.91 -1.61
CA TYR A 61 -14.24 -4.43 -1.24
C TYR A 61 -14.32 -3.10 -0.51
N LEU A 62 -15.17 -2.17 -0.97
CA LEU A 62 -15.43 -0.89 -0.30
C LEU A 62 -15.93 -1.10 1.14
N ALA A 63 -16.98 -1.90 1.32
CA ALA A 63 -17.57 -2.15 2.64
C ALA A 63 -16.61 -2.85 3.61
N ARG A 64 -15.82 -3.80 3.10
CA ARG A 64 -14.78 -4.50 3.87
C ARG A 64 -13.70 -3.54 4.33
N ASP A 65 -13.17 -2.73 3.42
CA ASP A 65 -12.03 -1.87 3.70
C ASP A 65 -12.43 -0.73 4.64
N LEU A 66 -13.62 -0.15 4.48
CA LEU A 66 -14.14 0.89 5.39
C LEU A 66 -14.60 0.35 6.76
N GLY A 67 -14.70 -0.97 6.93
CA GLY A 67 -15.13 -1.63 8.16
C GLY A 67 -13.99 -2.06 9.09
N ARG A 68 -12.74 -1.76 8.75
CA ARG A 68 -11.58 -2.01 9.61
C ARG A 68 -11.23 -0.73 10.35
N ASP A 69 -11.15 -0.78 11.68
CA ASP A 69 -10.88 0.39 12.55
C ASP A 69 -9.60 1.16 12.18
N ASN A 70 -8.66 0.52 11.46
CA ASN A 70 -7.36 1.09 11.08
C ASN A 70 -7.20 1.41 9.58
N CYS A 71 -8.22 1.20 8.75
CA CYS A 71 -8.08 1.31 7.30
C CYS A 71 -8.45 2.71 6.79
N LYS A 72 -7.45 3.44 6.30
CA LYS A 72 -7.58 4.84 5.87
C LYS A 72 -8.05 5.00 4.41
N VAL A 73 -7.98 3.96 3.56
CA VAL A 73 -8.32 3.99 2.12
C VAL A 73 -8.67 2.59 1.59
N PRO A 74 -9.64 2.43 0.65
CA PRO A 74 -9.82 1.16 -0.08
C PRO A 74 -8.55 0.74 -0.84
N LEU A 75 -8.21 -0.56 -0.82
CA LEU A 75 -7.00 -1.09 -1.46
C LEU A 75 -7.25 -1.63 -2.88
N HIS A 76 -8.49 -2.00 -3.18
CA HIS A 76 -8.84 -2.59 -4.46
C HIS A 76 -8.93 -1.52 -5.55
N HIS A 77 -8.07 -1.62 -6.58
CA HIS A 77 -7.93 -0.60 -7.63
C HIS A 77 -9.26 -0.19 -8.28
N GLN A 78 -10.04 -1.15 -8.79
CA GLN A 78 -11.30 -0.84 -9.46
C GLN A 78 -12.32 -0.23 -8.48
N THR A 79 -12.25 -0.58 -7.19
CA THR A 79 -13.09 0.07 -6.17
C THR A 79 -12.70 1.53 -6.00
N CYS A 80 -11.41 1.85 -6.04
CA CYS A 80 -10.96 3.23 -5.97
C CYS A 80 -11.45 4.07 -7.16
N VAL A 81 -11.49 3.47 -8.35
CA VAL A 81 -12.03 4.13 -9.56
C VAL A 81 -13.55 4.28 -9.47
N ASP A 82 -14.27 3.18 -9.22
CA ASP A 82 -15.73 3.12 -9.23
C ASP A 82 -16.40 4.07 -8.23
N TYR A 83 -15.71 4.37 -7.13
CA TYR A 83 -16.21 5.17 -6.02
C TYR A 83 -15.44 6.48 -5.80
N GLY A 84 -14.69 6.94 -6.81
CA GLY A 84 -14.10 8.28 -6.84
C GLY A 84 -12.85 8.49 -5.97
N PHE A 85 -12.34 7.46 -5.30
CA PHE A 85 -11.12 7.55 -4.48
C PHE A 85 -9.85 7.79 -5.31
N ASP A 86 -9.73 7.23 -6.52
CA ASP A 86 -8.58 7.52 -7.39
C ASP A 86 -8.55 9.02 -7.76
N LYS A 87 -9.72 9.58 -8.11
CA LYS A 87 -9.83 11.03 -8.37
C LYS A 87 -9.55 11.86 -7.13
N ALA A 88 -10.13 11.50 -5.99
CA ALA A 88 -9.93 12.23 -4.75
C ALA A 88 -8.47 12.22 -4.30
N LEU A 89 -7.78 11.09 -4.42
CA LEU A 89 -6.36 10.97 -4.14
C LEU A 89 -5.54 11.89 -5.05
N ARG A 90 -5.86 11.92 -6.35
CA ARG A 90 -5.16 12.79 -7.33
C ARG A 90 -5.40 14.28 -7.09
N ILE A 91 -6.61 14.67 -6.71
CA ILE A 91 -7.02 16.08 -6.61
C ILE A 91 -6.71 16.66 -5.23
N PHE A 92 -6.92 15.88 -4.17
CA PHE A 92 -6.92 16.34 -2.78
C PHE A 92 -5.96 15.56 -1.87
N GLY A 93 -5.24 14.57 -2.41
CA GLY A 93 -4.38 13.72 -1.60
C GLY A 93 -5.17 12.92 -0.55
N SER A 94 -4.55 12.60 0.59
CA SER A 94 -5.23 11.84 1.63
C SER A 94 -6.43 12.57 2.23
N GLU A 95 -6.44 13.91 2.22
CA GLU A 95 -7.54 14.65 2.83
C GLU A 95 -8.84 14.37 2.07
N GLY A 96 -8.85 14.45 0.74
CA GLY A 96 -10.05 14.10 -0.02
C GLY A 96 -10.41 12.62 0.08
N VAL A 97 -9.41 11.75 0.19
CA VAL A 97 -9.64 10.32 0.42
C VAL A 97 -10.29 10.07 1.78
N ASN A 98 -9.81 10.71 2.86
CA ASN A 98 -10.38 10.63 4.19
C ASN A 98 -11.83 11.16 4.20
N ARG A 99 -12.08 12.27 3.50
CA ARG A 99 -13.42 12.84 3.32
C ARG A 99 -14.36 11.84 2.63
N LEU A 100 -13.92 11.18 1.55
CA LEU A 100 -14.69 10.14 0.89
C LEU A 100 -14.93 8.92 1.80
N CYS A 101 -13.92 8.49 2.57
CA CYS A 101 -14.07 7.43 3.55
C CYS A 101 -15.20 7.78 4.54
N MET A 102 -15.22 9.01 5.05
CA MET A 102 -16.28 9.48 5.96
C MET A 102 -17.67 9.46 5.29
N VAL A 103 -17.78 9.89 4.03
CA VAL A 103 -19.05 9.85 3.28
C VAL A 103 -19.57 8.41 3.16
N TYR A 104 -18.74 7.49 2.68
CA TYR A 104 -19.15 6.10 2.49
C TYR A 104 -19.36 5.34 3.81
N GLN A 105 -18.56 5.61 4.85
CA GLN A 105 -18.79 5.07 6.19
C GLN A 105 -20.14 5.52 6.73
N LYS A 106 -20.48 6.81 6.59
CA LYS A 106 -21.77 7.34 7.01
C LYS A 106 -22.92 6.64 6.29
N LEU A 107 -22.83 6.49 4.97
CA LEU A 107 -23.86 5.81 4.17
C LEU A 107 -24.03 4.34 4.58
N ILE A 108 -22.95 3.58 4.67
CA ILE A 108 -22.98 2.12 4.89
C ILE A 108 -23.29 1.79 6.35
N ARG A 109 -22.64 2.47 7.30
CA ARG A 109 -22.66 2.10 8.72
C ARG A 109 -23.74 2.86 9.50
N HIS A 110 -23.83 4.17 9.33
CA HIS A 110 -24.72 5.01 10.13
C HIS A 110 -26.13 5.03 9.52
N LEU A 111 -26.23 5.29 8.22
CA LEU A 111 -27.50 5.38 7.51
C LEU A 111 -27.98 4.04 6.96
N ARG A 112 -27.15 2.98 7.09
CA ARG A 112 -27.46 1.59 6.73
C ARG A 112 -28.00 1.44 5.30
N VAL A 113 -27.44 2.21 4.36
CA VAL A 113 -27.77 2.08 2.94
C VAL A 113 -27.36 0.67 2.47
N PRO A 114 -28.27 -0.13 1.88
CA PRO A 114 -27.92 -1.46 1.41
C PRO A 114 -26.82 -1.41 0.34
N LEU A 115 -25.80 -2.28 0.46
CA LEU A 115 -24.69 -2.34 -0.53
C LEU A 115 -25.20 -2.59 -1.96
N LYS A 116 -26.30 -3.34 -2.11
CA LYS A 116 -26.95 -3.54 -3.40
C LYS A 116 -27.40 -2.21 -4.03
N THR A 117 -27.92 -1.29 -3.22
CA THR A 117 -28.36 0.03 -3.66
C THR A 117 -27.18 0.88 -4.10
N LEU A 118 -26.10 0.93 -3.31
CA LEU A 118 -24.86 1.63 -3.69
C LEU A 118 -24.26 1.09 -4.98
N ARG A 119 -24.30 -0.24 -5.17
CA ARG A 119 -23.87 -0.88 -6.43
C ARG A 119 -24.74 -0.46 -7.62
N THR A 120 -26.06 -0.38 -7.43
CA THR A 120 -26.98 0.07 -8.49
C THR A 120 -26.67 1.51 -8.89
N TRP A 121 -26.54 2.42 -7.93
CA TRP A 121 -26.18 3.80 -8.23
C TRP A 121 -24.85 3.93 -8.96
N GLN A 122 -23.83 3.17 -8.54
CA GLN A 122 -22.54 3.16 -9.22
C GLN A 122 -22.65 2.71 -10.68
N LYS A 123 -23.37 1.60 -10.93
CA LYS A 123 -23.55 1.08 -12.29
C LYS A 123 -24.34 2.00 -13.21
N GLU A 124 -25.30 2.73 -12.65
CA GLU A 124 -26.16 3.64 -13.40
C GLU A 124 -25.56 5.05 -13.54
N GLY A 125 -24.39 5.33 -12.93
CA GLY A 125 -23.81 6.67 -12.91
C GLY A 125 -24.58 7.66 -12.01
N ARG A 126 -25.36 7.15 -11.06
CA ARG A 126 -26.28 7.92 -10.19
C ARG A 126 -25.79 8.04 -8.75
N LEU A 127 -24.49 7.88 -8.51
CA LEU A 127 -23.92 7.99 -7.16
C LEU A 127 -24.22 9.34 -6.52
N VAL A 128 -24.03 10.44 -7.25
CA VAL A 128 -24.30 11.80 -6.75
C VAL A 128 -25.76 11.94 -6.31
N GLU A 129 -26.69 11.60 -7.19
CA GLU A 129 -28.13 11.69 -6.91
C GLU A 129 -28.51 10.85 -5.69
N GLY A 130 -28.10 9.57 -5.67
CA GLY A 130 -28.44 8.64 -4.60
C GLY A 130 -27.88 9.04 -3.24
N ILE A 131 -26.61 9.48 -3.20
CA ILE A 131 -25.97 9.96 -1.97
C ILE A 131 -26.67 11.22 -1.47
N LYS A 132 -26.91 12.20 -2.36
CA LYS A 132 -27.57 13.46 -2.02
C LYS A 132 -28.96 13.21 -1.43
N SER A 133 -29.79 12.39 -2.09
CA SER A 133 -31.14 12.07 -1.61
C SER A 133 -31.14 11.43 -0.23
N VAL A 134 -30.18 10.56 0.08
CA VAL A 134 -30.09 9.93 1.42
C VAL A 134 -29.67 10.94 2.50
N LEU A 135 -28.69 11.80 2.20
CA LEU A 135 -28.22 12.80 3.17
C LEU A 135 -29.29 13.87 3.45
N GLU A 136 -29.97 14.35 2.41
CA GLU A 136 -31.06 15.33 2.54
C GLU A 136 -32.26 14.77 3.29
N ALA A 137 -32.68 13.53 3.00
CA ALA A 137 -33.80 12.87 3.68
C ALA A 137 -33.53 12.60 5.18
N LYS A 138 -32.28 12.71 5.61
CA LYS A 138 -31.84 12.56 7.00
C LYS A 138 -31.45 13.89 7.64
N GLU A 139 -31.72 15.00 6.96
CA GLU A 139 -31.42 16.37 7.40
C GLU A 139 -29.93 16.58 7.76
N GLU A 140 -29.03 15.85 7.09
CA GLU A 140 -27.60 15.91 7.35
C GLU A 140 -27.00 17.19 6.73
N LYS A 141 -26.91 18.27 7.52
CA LYS A 141 -26.43 19.60 7.06
C LYS A 141 -25.12 20.03 7.73
N GLY A 142 -24.13 19.14 7.74
CA GLY A 142 -22.80 19.42 8.31
C GLY A 142 -21.71 19.69 7.26
N ASP A 143 -20.50 20.01 7.73
CA ASP A 143 -19.31 20.25 6.90
C ASP A 143 -19.04 19.14 5.87
N LEU A 144 -19.30 17.88 6.23
CA LEU A 144 -19.16 16.74 5.31
C LEU A 144 -20.16 16.78 4.14
N TYR A 145 -21.38 17.29 4.38
CA TYR A 145 -22.40 17.45 3.34
C TYR A 145 -22.05 18.61 2.40
N ASP A 146 -21.61 19.75 2.95
CA ASP A 146 -21.15 20.89 2.16
C ASP A 146 -19.92 20.52 1.31
N TRP A 147 -19.01 19.75 1.88
CA TRP A 147 -17.89 19.19 1.14
C TRP A 147 -18.37 18.28 0.01
N PHE A 148 -19.28 17.35 0.26
CA PHE A 148 -19.83 16.48 -0.78
C PHE A 148 -20.49 17.28 -1.93
N LEU A 149 -21.30 18.30 -1.62
CA LEU A 149 -21.97 19.12 -2.62
C LEU A 149 -20.98 19.88 -3.52
N LYS A 150 -19.86 20.35 -2.98
CA LYS A 150 -18.79 21.03 -3.73
C LYS A 150 -17.97 20.08 -4.62
N HIS A 151 -17.96 18.78 -4.30
CA HIS A 151 -17.06 17.79 -4.90
C HIS A 151 -17.79 16.65 -5.65
N GLN A 152 -19.00 16.92 -6.17
CA GLN A 152 -19.81 15.93 -6.89
C GLN A 152 -19.11 15.34 -8.13
N TYR A 153 -18.22 16.11 -8.76
CA TYR A 153 -17.41 15.67 -9.90
C TYR A 153 -16.43 14.53 -9.58
N LEU A 154 -16.22 14.18 -8.30
CA LEU A 154 -15.46 12.99 -7.94
C LEU A 154 -16.19 11.69 -8.31
N PHE A 155 -17.51 11.75 -8.49
CA PHE A 155 -18.38 10.57 -8.66
C PHE A 155 -18.94 10.41 -10.08
N ASP A 156 -18.67 11.36 -10.99
CA ASP A 156 -19.28 11.45 -12.32
C ASP A 156 -18.59 10.60 -13.42
N GLY A 157 -17.51 9.88 -13.07
CA GLY A 157 -16.73 9.07 -14.01
C GLY A 157 -15.92 9.86 -15.07
N SER A 158 -15.95 11.19 -15.09
CA SER A 158 -15.23 12.04 -16.06
C SER A 158 -13.70 11.96 -15.91
N SER A 159 -12.91 12.11 -16.98
CA SER A 159 -11.45 12.22 -16.82
C SER A 159 -11.07 13.58 -16.24
N ILE A 160 -10.18 13.64 -15.26
CA ILE A 160 -9.65 14.91 -14.76
C ILE A 160 -8.83 15.58 -15.88
N ASP A 161 -9.06 16.85 -16.12
CA ASP A 161 -8.19 17.66 -16.97
C ASP A 161 -6.75 17.62 -16.46
N ARG A 162 -5.80 17.27 -17.34
CA ARG A 162 -4.38 17.14 -16.99
C ARG A 162 -3.81 18.47 -16.47
N ALA A 163 -4.21 19.60 -17.04
CA ALA A 163 -3.69 20.90 -16.61
C ALA A 163 -4.14 21.26 -15.18
N THR A 164 -5.40 20.97 -14.86
CA THR A 164 -5.95 21.11 -13.51
C THR A 164 -5.24 20.20 -12.51
N THR A 165 -4.97 18.94 -12.88
CA THR A 165 -4.22 17.98 -12.05
C THR A 165 -2.81 18.46 -11.74
N VAL A 166 -2.07 18.95 -12.76
CA VAL A 166 -0.71 19.48 -12.58
C VAL A 166 -0.71 20.68 -11.66
N ARG A 167 -1.64 21.63 -11.88
CA ARG A 167 -1.76 22.83 -11.04
C ARG A 167 -2.02 22.50 -9.58
N GLN A 168 -2.96 21.58 -9.30
CA GLN A 168 -3.31 21.18 -7.94
C GLN A 168 -2.18 20.40 -7.26
N THR A 169 -1.51 19.50 -8.01
CA THR A 169 -0.33 18.78 -7.51
C THR A 169 0.76 19.77 -7.09
N MET A 170 1.03 20.78 -7.92
CA MET A 170 2.01 21.82 -7.62
C MET A 170 1.62 22.65 -6.40
N THR A 171 0.34 23.01 -6.24
CA THR A 171 -0.16 23.71 -5.04
C THR A 171 0.05 22.87 -3.77
N SER A 172 -0.30 21.57 -3.80
CA SER A 172 -0.14 20.67 -2.66
C SER A 172 1.32 20.46 -2.28
N VAL A 173 2.21 20.25 -3.27
CA VAL A 173 3.66 20.14 -3.04
C VAL A 173 4.21 21.45 -2.47
N THR A 174 3.79 22.60 -2.99
CA THR A 174 4.20 23.92 -2.49
C THR A 174 3.84 24.10 -1.00
N ALA A 175 2.58 23.80 -0.64
CA ALA A 175 2.12 23.91 0.75
C ALA A 175 2.88 22.96 1.69
N MET A 176 3.14 21.72 1.24
CA MET A 176 3.92 20.72 1.98
C MET A 176 5.34 21.21 2.27
N LEU A 177 6.05 21.69 1.25
CA LEU A 177 7.42 22.18 1.39
C LEU A 177 7.51 23.42 2.28
N LEU A 178 6.57 24.37 2.14
CA LEU A 178 6.52 25.57 2.99
C LEU A 178 6.28 25.23 4.46
N LYS A 179 5.44 24.24 4.75
CA LYS A 179 5.13 23.83 6.14
C LYS A 179 6.36 23.32 6.88
N VAL A 180 7.24 22.59 6.20
CA VAL A 180 8.46 22.04 6.82
C VAL A 180 9.67 22.95 6.69
N TRP A 181 9.55 24.05 5.94
CA TRP A 181 10.64 25.01 5.73
C TRP A 181 11.28 25.53 7.03
N PRO A 182 10.53 25.84 8.10
CA PRO A 182 11.11 26.26 9.37
C PRO A 182 12.04 25.21 10.01
N TYR A 183 11.74 23.92 9.82
CA TYR A 183 12.59 22.84 10.34
C TYR A 183 13.98 22.84 9.68
N ALA A 184 14.06 23.27 8.42
CA ALA A 184 15.31 23.38 7.67
C ALA A 184 16.00 24.77 7.81
N GLY A 185 15.61 25.57 8.81
CA GLY A 185 16.18 26.91 9.06
C GLY A 185 15.54 28.05 8.29
N GLY A 186 14.41 27.79 7.62
CA GLY A 186 13.59 28.80 6.96
C GLY A 186 12.72 29.65 7.89
N SER A 187 12.14 30.74 7.36
CA SER A 187 11.11 31.49 8.09
C SER A 187 9.71 30.94 7.74
N PRO A 188 8.76 30.82 8.70
CA PRO A 188 7.37 30.45 8.42
C PRO A 188 6.62 31.47 7.54
N HIS A 189 7.17 32.68 7.39
CA HIS A 189 6.63 33.73 6.53
C HIS A 189 7.31 33.81 5.15
N ASP A 190 8.32 32.96 4.88
CA ASP A 190 8.95 32.92 3.56
C ASP A 190 7.96 32.45 2.49
N THR A 191 8.00 33.08 1.32
CA THR A 191 7.23 32.64 0.15
C THR A 191 7.87 31.42 -0.51
N PHE A 192 7.13 30.71 -1.36
CA PHE A 192 7.69 29.57 -2.10
C PHE A 192 8.87 29.97 -2.99
N ALA A 193 8.83 31.16 -3.60
CA ALA A 193 9.96 31.70 -4.37
C ALA A 193 11.21 31.89 -3.49
N THR A 194 11.02 32.35 -2.24
CA THR A 194 12.11 32.51 -1.27
C THR A 194 12.68 31.15 -0.86
N LEU A 195 11.82 30.17 -0.60
CA LEU A 195 12.21 28.79 -0.34
C LEU A 195 13.06 28.23 -1.48
N LEU A 196 12.63 28.37 -2.75
CA LEU A 196 13.39 27.88 -3.91
C LEU A 196 14.76 28.56 -4.02
N SER A 197 14.82 29.88 -3.81
CA SER A 197 16.07 30.63 -3.86
C SER A 197 17.05 30.21 -2.76
N LYS A 198 16.57 30.04 -1.52
CA LYS A 198 17.41 29.63 -0.38
C LYS A 198 17.82 28.17 -0.48
N SER A 199 16.90 27.28 -0.86
CA SER A 199 17.16 25.84 -0.99
C SER A 199 18.03 25.51 -2.21
N ALA A 200 18.21 26.40 -3.19
CA ALA A 200 19.17 26.23 -4.28
C ALA A 200 20.63 26.02 -3.81
N LYS A 201 20.95 26.42 -2.57
CA LYS A 201 22.26 26.21 -1.95
C LYS A 201 22.40 24.85 -1.28
N PHE A 202 21.33 24.05 -1.20
CA PHE A 202 21.37 22.74 -0.58
C PHE A 202 22.24 21.80 -1.41
N SER A 203 23.03 20.97 -0.73
CA SER A 203 23.63 19.80 -1.34
C SER A 203 22.54 18.81 -1.78
N LYS A 204 22.88 17.89 -2.69
CA LYS A 204 21.97 16.80 -3.11
C LYS A 204 21.37 16.05 -1.91
N ASN A 205 22.18 15.78 -0.89
CA ASN A 205 21.73 15.09 0.32
C ASN A 205 20.75 15.93 1.14
N GLN A 206 20.99 17.24 1.27
CA GLN A 206 20.05 18.16 1.92
C GLN A 206 18.73 18.26 1.16
N HIS A 207 18.76 18.30 -0.17
CA HIS A 207 17.53 18.22 -0.99
C HIS A 207 16.73 16.95 -0.72
N ASN A 208 17.40 15.78 -0.74
CA ASN A 208 16.76 14.50 -0.46
C ASN A 208 16.17 14.45 0.95
N CYS A 209 16.93 14.90 1.96
CA CYS A 209 16.47 14.96 3.35
C CYS A 209 15.28 15.91 3.52
N PHE A 210 15.35 17.10 2.91
CA PHE A 210 14.29 18.10 2.99
C PHE A 210 12.99 17.57 2.40
N PHE A 211 13.06 17.01 1.19
CA PHE A 211 11.91 16.42 0.54
C PHE A 211 11.34 15.24 1.34
N PHE A 212 12.21 14.38 1.88
CA PHE A 212 11.79 13.26 2.71
C PHE A 212 11.08 13.70 4.01
N VAL A 213 11.62 14.68 4.74
CA VAL A 213 10.96 15.26 5.92
C VAL A 213 9.58 15.81 5.55
N ALA A 214 9.50 16.51 4.41
CA ALA A 214 8.26 17.10 3.92
C ALA A 214 7.17 16.03 3.67
N VAL A 215 7.56 14.89 3.11
CA VAL A 215 6.67 13.73 2.89
C VAL A 215 6.23 13.10 4.21
N ILE A 216 7.16 12.81 5.12
CA ILE A 216 6.85 12.14 6.39
C ILE A 216 5.93 12.98 7.29
N GLN A 217 6.17 14.30 7.36
CA GLN A 217 5.35 15.21 8.17
C GLN A 217 4.02 15.59 7.50
N ASN A 218 3.80 15.16 6.25
CA ASN A 218 2.58 15.40 5.49
C ASN A 218 2.14 14.11 4.77
N PRO A 219 1.63 13.11 5.50
CA PRO A 219 1.27 11.79 4.96
C PRO A 219 0.10 11.81 3.96
N GLY A 220 -0.38 13.01 3.58
CA GLY A 220 -1.46 13.22 2.63
C GLY A 220 -1.05 13.48 1.19
N VAL A 221 0.23 13.44 0.89
CA VAL A 221 0.75 13.60 -0.46
C VAL A 221 0.88 12.22 -1.12
N PRO A 222 0.64 12.08 -2.44
CA PRO A 222 0.96 10.85 -3.17
C PRO A 222 2.36 10.33 -2.81
N ASP A 223 2.47 9.00 -2.76
CA ASP A 223 3.66 8.24 -2.35
C ASP A 223 4.92 8.90 -2.94
N PRO A 224 5.95 9.20 -2.14
CA PRO A 224 7.21 9.77 -2.62
C PRO A 224 7.77 9.02 -3.84
N ASP A 225 8.62 9.71 -4.59
CA ASP A 225 9.49 9.08 -5.59
C ASP A 225 10.11 7.81 -5.01
N ILE A 226 9.99 6.71 -5.78
CA ILE A 226 10.21 5.34 -5.33
C ILE A 226 11.61 5.23 -4.70
N GLU A 227 12.62 5.92 -5.25
CA GLU A 227 14.01 5.97 -4.75
C GLU A 227 14.17 6.40 -3.28
N LEU A 228 13.24 7.17 -2.71
CA LEU A 228 13.24 7.49 -1.27
C LEU A 228 12.99 6.25 -0.42
N ARG A 229 12.21 5.28 -0.91
CA ARG A 229 11.94 4.02 -0.18
C ARG A 229 13.20 3.20 -0.01
N LEU A 230 14.08 3.21 -1.01
CA LEU A 230 15.38 2.54 -0.92
C LEU A 230 16.33 3.33 -0.02
N THR A 231 16.52 4.63 -0.29
CA THR A 231 17.52 5.45 0.40
C THR A 231 17.19 5.74 1.87
N PHE A 232 15.93 5.64 2.29
CA PHE A 232 15.53 5.76 3.70
C PHE A 232 15.12 4.41 4.34
N GLY A 233 15.33 3.29 3.65
CA GLY A 233 15.27 1.96 4.25
C GLY A 233 13.87 1.34 4.39
N PHE A 234 12.85 1.88 3.70
CA PHE A 234 11.49 1.33 3.70
C PHE A 234 11.41 -0.07 3.12
N VAL A 235 12.35 -0.47 2.26
CA VAL A 235 12.46 -1.88 1.79
C VAL A 235 12.67 -2.89 2.94
N ALA A 236 13.09 -2.44 4.12
CA ALA A 236 13.20 -3.27 5.33
C ALA A 236 11.94 -3.22 6.23
N GLU A 237 10.95 -2.37 5.95
CA GLU A 237 9.80 -2.10 6.84
C GLU A 237 9.00 -3.36 7.18
N GLN A 238 8.70 -4.19 6.17
CA GLN A 238 7.99 -5.46 6.37
C GLN A 238 8.68 -6.37 7.40
N ALA A 239 10.01 -6.37 7.44
CA ALA A 239 10.77 -7.19 8.37
C ALA A 239 10.90 -6.55 9.76
N LEU A 240 10.86 -5.21 9.83
CA LEU A 240 10.83 -4.48 11.09
C LEU A 240 9.53 -4.70 11.87
N ASN A 241 8.42 -5.00 11.17
CA ASN A 241 7.08 -5.07 11.76
C ASN A 241 6.70 -3.77 12.52
N VAL A 242 7.18 -2.64 12.02
CA VAL A 242 6.87 -1.28 12.51
C VAL A 242 6.40 -0.42 11.35
N ASN A 243 5.74 0.70 11.66
CA ASN A 243 5.56 1.77 10.68
C ASN A 243 6.79 2.68 10.71
N LEU A 244 7.69 2.51 9.75
CA LEU A 244 8.95 3.23 9.69
C LEU A 244 8.73 4.74 9.47
N GLY A 245 7.67 5.11 8.75
CA GLY A 245 7.28 6.51 8.59
C GLY A 245 6.95 7.20 9.92
N LEU A 246 6.19 6.54 10.80
CA LEU A 246 5.92 7.05 12.15
C LEU A 246 7.19 7.15 12.99
N LYS A 247 8.13 6.22 12.82
CA LYS A 247 9.42 6.24 13.53
C LYS A 247 10.33 7.37 13.04
N TYR A 248 10.33 7.68 11.74
CA TYR A 248 10.98 8.89 11.23
C TYR A 248 10.29 10.16 11.74
N ALA A 249 8.96 10.20 11.79
CA ALA A 249 8.24 11.35 12.34
C ALA A 249 8.60 11.59 13.81
N GLU A 250 8.67 10.53 14.62
CA GLU A 250 9.17 10.54 16.00
C GLU A 250 10.61 11.09 16.06
N LEU A 251 11.52 10.57 15.23
CA LEU A 251 12.90 11.03 15.16
C LEU A 251 13.02 12.54 14.87
N PHE A 252 12.20 13.06 13.96
CA PHE A 252 12.21 14.49 13.61
C PHE A 252 11.74 15.41 14.73
N THR A 253 11.06 14.89 15.76
CA THR A 253 10.75 15.67 16.97
C THR A 253 11.96 15.83 17.89
N HIS A 254 13.03 15.05 17.68
CA HIS A 254 14.19 15.00 18.56
C HIS A 254 15.50 15.50 17.92
N CYS A 255 15.69 15.33 16.61
CA CYS A 255 16.89 15.77 15.91
C CYS A 255 16.69 17.07 15.14
N THR A 256 17.77 17.81 14.91
CA THR A 256 17.78 18.96 13.98
C THR A 256 17.88 18.50 12.52
N PHE A 257 17.51 19.38 11.58
CA PHE A 257 17.66 19.11 10.14
C PHE A 257 19.12 18.85 9.74
N ASP A 258 20.07 19.59 10.32
CA ASP A 258 21.49 19.40 10.05
C ASP A 258 22.02 18.07 10.60
N GLU A 259 21.62 17.68 11.81
CA GLU A 259 21.96 16.36 12.36
C GLU A 259 21.42 15.24 11.48
N PHE A 260 20.17 15.36 11.00
CA PHE A 260 19.58 14.39 10.10
C PHE A 260 20.31 14.31 8.75
N CYS A 261 20.62 15.45 8.13
CA CYS A 261 21.36 15.51 6.87
C CYS A 261 22.77 14.91 7.00
N GLN A 262 23.45 15.18 8.11
CA GLN A 262 24.76 14.59 8.41
C GLN A 262 24.65 13.08 8.60
N ALA A 263 23.64 12.61 9.33
CA ALA A 263 23.43 11.19 9.54
C ALA A 263 23.15 10.45 8.22
N TYR A 264 22.31 11.02 7.35
CA TYR A 264 22.02 10.51 6.01
C TYR A 264 23.28 10.46 5.15
N GLY A 265 24.04 11.57 5.07
CA GLY A 265 25.25 11.64 4.26
C GLY A 265 26.38 10.71 4.73
N ARG A 266 26.39 10.32 6.00
CA ARG A 266 27.38 9.41 6.60
C ARG A 266 26.87 7.96 6.76
N SER A 267 25.73 7.61 6.17
CA SER A 267 25.15 6.25 6.29
C SER A 267 24.91 5.82 7.74
N SER A 268 24.58 6.77 8.62
CA SER A 268 24.55 6.60 10.08
C SER A 268 23.17 6.90 10.71
N ILE A 269 22.11 6.96 9.90
CA ILE A 269 20.73 7.09 10.40
C ILE A 269 20.36 6.05 11.47
N PRO A 270 20.73 4.75 11.36
CA PRO A 270 20.43 3.79 12.43
C PRO A 270 21.05 4.17 13.79
N ALA A 271 22.26 4.75 13.77
CA ALA A 271 22.90 5.26 14.99
C ALA A 271 22.16 6.49 15.54
N LEU A 272 21.63 7.35 14.66
CA LEU A 272 20.79 8.48 15.06
C LEU A 272 19.48 8.01 15.72
N PHE A 273 18.80 7.00 15.15
CA PHE A 273 17.63 6.37 15.76
C PHE A 273 17.94 5.84 17.17
N ALA A 274 19.02 5.07 17.31
CA ALA A 274 19.42 4.51 18.60
C ALA A 274 19.76 5.60 19.63
N ARG A 275 20.44 6.68 19.20
CA ARG A 275 20.79 7.83 20.06
C ARG A 275 19.56 8.53 20.65
N TYR A 276 18.45 8.57 19.91
CA TYR A 276 17.19 9.17 20.38
C TYR A 276 16.19 8.14 20.94
N GLY A 277 16.66 6.96 21.36
CA GLY A 277 15.84 5.99 22.10
C GLY A 277 14.93 5.11 21.22
N ILE A 278 15.01 5.23 19.89
CA ILE A 278 14.23 4.40 18.95
C ILE A 278 15.05 3.15 18.60
N VAL A 279 15.33 2.37 19.64
CA VAL A 279 16.34 1.31 19.61
C VAL A 279 15.90 0.12 18.74
N GLU A 280 14.60 -0.20 18.72
CA GLU A 280 14.06 -1.31 17.91
C GLU A 280 14.39 -1.18 16.42
N VAL A 281 14.36 0.04 15.88
CA VAL A 281 14.67 0.34 14.48
C VAL A 281 16.18 0.48 14.31
N GLY A 282 16.82 1.28 15.18
CA GLY A 282 18.25 1.59 15.07
C GLY A 282 19.15 0.36 15.17
N HIS A 283 18.75 -0.68 15.89
CA HIS A 283 19.51 -1.92 16.03
C HIS A 283 19.08 -3.05 15.11
N HIS A 284 18.00 -2.90 14.34
CA HIS A 284 17.50 -3.98 13.51
C HIS A 284 18.49 -4.34 12.38
N PRO A 285 18.87 -5.63 12.24
CA PRO A 285 19.96 -6.04 11.35
C PRO A 285 19.70 -5.69 9.88
N LEU A 286 18.48 -5.92 9.39
CA LEU A 286 18.14 -5.63 8.00
C LEU A 286 18.06 -4.14 7.70
N PHE A 287 17.60 -3.33 8.67
CA PHE A 287 17.55 -1.89 8.50
C PHE A 287 18.97 -1.31 8.49
N ARG A 288 19.82 -1.75 9.42
CA ARG A 288 21.24 -1.39 9.44
C ARG A 288 21.95 -1.76 8.15
N ASP A 289 21.65 -2.94 7.60
CA ASP A 289 22.25 -3.39 6.35
C ASP A 289 21.90 -2.47 5.18
N VAL A 290 20.61 -2.18 4.96
CA VAL A 290 20.17 -1.25 3.92
C VAL A 290 20.80 0.13 4.12
N MET A 291 20.75 0.65 5.35
CA MET A 291 21.19 2.00 5.64
C MET A 291 22.71 2.17 5.64
N SER A 292 23.48 1.09 5.84
CA SER A 292 24.96 1.12 5.81
C SER A 292 25.52 1.58 4.46
N GLY A 293 24.76 1.37 3.39
CA GLY A 293 25.12 1.78 2.05
C GLY A 293 24.33 2.99 1.53
N SER A 294 23.32 3.45 2.27
CA SER A 294 22.56 4.64 1.93
C SER A 294 23.44 5.90 2.04
N PRO A 295 23.38 6.85 1.08
CA PRO A 295 22.42 6.90 -0.03
C PRO A 295 22.95 6.39 -1.38
N SER A 296 24.13 5.77 -1.42
CA SER A 296 24.88 5.61 -2.67
C SER A 296 24.97 4.17 -3.17
N THR A 297 25.23 3.21 -2.29
CA THR A 297 25.57 1.84 -2.66
C THR A 297 24.67 0.86 -1.93
N PHE A 298 23.95 0.00 -2.65
CA PHE A 298 23.05 -0.97 -2.03
C PHE A 298 23.38 -2.36 -2.53
N LYS A 299 23.25 -3.36 -1.66
CA LYS A 299 23.25 -4.76 -2.11
C LYS A 299 22.15 -4.95 -3.14
N SER A 300 22.45 -5.74 -4.17
CA SER A 300 21.53 -5.98 -5.28
C SER A 300 20.18 -6.54 -4.84
N VAL A 301 20.12 -7.27 -3.71
CA VAL A 301 18.86 -7.80 -3.18
C VAL A 301 17.89 -6.71 -2.74
N TRP A 302 18.39 -5.58 -2.23
CA TRP A 302 17.54 -4.46 -1.81
C TRP A 302 16.94 -3.77 -3.04
N ARG A 303 17.70 -3.69 -4.14
CA ARG A 303 17.20 -3.23 -5.44
C ARG A 303 16.21 -4.21 -6.06
N LEU A 304 16.40 -5.51 -5.88
CA LEU A 304 15.42 -6.52 -6.30
C LEU A 304 14.12 -6.36 -5.51
N LYS A 305 14.20 -6.30 -4.18
CA LYS A 305 13.01 -6.15 -3.32
C LYS A 305 12.22 -4.90 -3.68
N PHE A 306 12.93 -3.78 -3.84
CA PHE A 306 12.37 -2.53 -4.35
C PHE A 306 11.62 -2.72 -5.67
N TYR A 307 12.25 -3.37 -6.65
CA TYR A 307 11.65 -3.59 -7.97
C TYR A 307 10.37 -4.42 -7.87
N ILE A 308 10.37 -5.48 -7.06
CA ILE A 308 9.19 -6.33 -6.86
C ILE A 308 8.06 -5.59 -6.16
N GLU A 309 8.39 -4.71 -5.20
CA GLU A 309 7.41 -3.83 -4.60
C GLU A 309 6.83 -2.87 -5.64
N ASP A 310 7.65 -2.22 -6.47
CA ASP A 310 7.18 -1.33 -7.55
C ASP A 310 6.25 -2.06 -8.53
N VAL A 311 6.65 -3.24 -9.03
CA VAL A 311 5.81 -4.09 -9.90
C VAL A 311 4.45 -4.40 -9.27
N GLY A 312 4.39 -4.59 -7.96
CA GLY A 312 3.14 -4.85 -7.23
C GLY A 312 2.21 -3.64 -7.07
N HIS A 313 2.75 -2.41 -7.09
CA HIS A 313 1.98 -1.18 -6.91
C HIS A 313 1.66 -0.45 -8.23
N SER A 314 2.48 -0.66 -9.25
CA SER A 314 2.38 0.03 -10.54
C SER A 314 1.39 -0.62 -11.52
N ARG A 315 0.87 0.17 -12.47
CA ARG A 315 0.03 -0.35 -13.56
C ARG A 315 0.86 -1.24 -14.50
N PRO A 316 0.23 -2.19 -15.22
CA PRO A 316 0.92 -2.96 -16.24
C PRO A 316 1.61 -2.04 -17.27
N GLY A 317 2.93 -2.14 -17.37
CA GLY A 317 3.75 -1.33 -18.29
C GLY A 317 4.22 0.03 -17.75
N GLU A 318 3.91 0.38 -16.50
CA GLU A 318 4.30 1.66 -15.88
C GLU A 318 5.39 1.53 -14.80
N HIS A 319 5.83 0.31 -14.45
CA HIS A 319 6.88 0.10 -13.46
C HIS A 319 8.29 0.36 -14.00
N THR A 320 9.21 0.69 -13.10
CA THR A 320 10.61 0.95 -13.41
C THR A 320 11.29 -0.34 -13.86
N PRO A 321 12.11 -0.34 -14.92
CA PRO A 321 12.87 -1.53 -15.31
C PRO A 321 13.85 -1.95 -14.19
N PRO A 322 14.17 -3.26 -14.09
CA PRO A 322 15.09 -3.74 -13.05
C PRO A 322 16.48 -3.10 -13.20
N ALA A 323 17.07 -2.71 -12.07
CA ALA A 323 18.42 -2.14 -12.06
C ALA A 323 19.45 -3.12 -12.66
N PRO A 324 20.57 -2.65 -13.25
CA PRO A 324 21.58 -3.52 -13.86
C PRO A 324 22.08 -4.63 -12.93
N SER A 325 22.24 -4.35 -11.64
CA SER A 325 22.61 -5.36 -10.64
C SER A 325 21.55 -6.45 -10.50
N VAL A 326 20.26 -6.09 -10.60
CA VAL A 326 19.15 -7.04 -10.52
C VAL A 326 19.11 -7.92 -11.78
N VAL A 327 19.38 -7.31 -12.93
CA VAL A 327 19.49 -8.00 -14.22
C VAL A 327 20.57 -9.08 -14.18
N ALA A 328 21.76 -8.74 -13.67
CA ALA A 328 22.89 -9.66 -13.58
C ALA A 328 22.69 -10.75 -12.52
N ASP A 329 22.26 -10.36 -11.32
CA ASP A 329 22.32 -11.24 -10.15
C ASP A 329 21.13 -12.20 -10.08
N TYR A 330 19.93 -11.76 -10.46
CA TYR A 330 18.66 -12.44 -10.13
C TYR A 330 17.94 -13.06 -11.33
N GLY A 331 18.65 -13.27 -12.43
CA GLY A 331 18.17 -14.06 -13.57
C GLY A 331 17.35 -13.30 -14.60
N TYR A 332 17.08 -12.01 -14.38
CA TYR A 332 16.36 -11.16 -15.33
C TYR A 332 17.11 -11.00 -16.66
N GLY A 333 18.45 -11.03 -16.65
CA GLY A 333 19.27 -11.04 -17.87
C GLY A 333 19.10 -12.30 -18.74
N ASN A 334 18.52 -13.38 -18.20
CA ASN A 334 18.28 -14.62 -18.92
C ASN A 334 16.88 -14.70 -19.56
N CYS A 335 16.01 -13.72 -19.27
CA CYS A 335 14.65 -13.68 -19.82
C CYS A 335 14.67 -13.38 -21.32
N LYS A 336 13.92 -14.16 -22.09
CA LYS A 336 13.80 -13.98 -23.56
C LYS A 336 12.54 -13.22 -23.98
N ASN A 337 11.56 -13.10 -23.08
CA ASN A 337 10.27 -12.49 -23.36
C ASN A 337 9.59 -12.05 -22.05
N ALA A 338 8.50 -11.28 -22.18
CA ALA A 338 7.75 -10.75 -21.06
C ALA A 338 7.13 -11.83 -20.14
N GLU A 339 6.79 -13.01 -20.68
CA GLU A 339 6.26 -14.12 -19.88
C GLU A 339 7.31 -14.68 -18.92
N GLU A 340 8.58 -14.70 -19.32
CA GLU A 340 9.69 -15.12 -18.44
C GLU A 340 9.99 -14.07 -17.36
N THR A 341 9.93 -12.78 -17.71
CA THR A 341 10.02 -11.70 -16.72
C THR A 341 8.92 -11.82 -15.67
N LYS A 342 7.67 -11.97 -16.11
CA LYS A 342 6.51 -12.14 -15.22
C LYS A 342 6.62 -13.38 -14.33
N LEU A 343 7.25 -14.44 -14.83
CA LEU A 343 7.53 -15.65 -14.05
C LEU A 343 8.50 -15.36 -12.89
N LEU A 344 9.56 -14.59 -13.14
CA LEU A 344 10.49 -14.14 -12.10
C LEU A 344 9.83 -13.16 -11.13
N ASP A 345 9.03 -12.21 -11.63
CA ASP A 345 8.29 -11.27 -10.78
C ASP A 345 7.38 -12.03 -9.80
N THR A 346 6.67 -13.04 -10.31
CA THR A 346 5.81 -13.89 -9.50
C THR A 346 6.61 -14.69 -8.47
N LEU A 347 7.77 -15.24 -8.86
CA LEU A 347 8.63 -15.98 -7.95
C LEU A 347 9.13 -15.10 -6.80
N TYR A 348 9.73 -13.95 -7.10
CA TYR A 348 10.29 -13.08 -6.08
C TYR A 348 9.22 -12.39 -5.24
N ALA A 349 8.05 -12.07 -5.81
CA ALA A 349 6.88 -11.63 -5.05
C ALA A 349 6.41 -12.70 -4.05
N GLN A 350 6.44 -13.98 -4.42
CA GLN A 350 6.14 -15.07 -3.48
C GLN A 350 7.20 -15.19 -2.40
N LEU A 351 8.49 -15.10 -2.74
CA LEU A 351 9.58 -15.18 -1.78
C LEU A 351 9.51 -14.06 -0.73
N PHE A 352 9.42 -12.80 -1.15
CA PHE A 352 9.36 -11.67 -0.22
C PHE A 352 8.00 -11.50 0.46
N GLY A 353 6.91 -11.70 -0.27
CA GLY A 353 5.55 -11.50 0.23
C GLY A 353 5.05 -12.68 1.05
N LYS A 354 4.81 -13.81 0.36
CA LYS A 354 4.16 -14.98 0.96
C LYS A 354 5.05 -15.72 1.96
N HIS A 355 6.33 -15.87 1.62
CA HIS A 355 7.27 -16.65 2.42
C HIS A 355 8.13 -15.81 3.36
N ALA A 356 8.08 -14.48 3.21
CA ALA A 356 8.84 -13.52 4.02
C ALA A 356 10.32 -13.93 4.18
N VAL A 357 10.95 -14.36 3.09
CA VAL A 357 12.35 -14.82 3.13
C VAL A 357 13.27 -13.68 3.54
N ASP A 358 14.33 -14.02 4.28
CA ASP A 358 15.40 -13.06 4.59
C ASP A 358 16.10 -12.61 3.30
N PRO A 359 16.04 -11.30 2.95
CA PRO A 359 16.72 -10.77 1.77
C PRO A 359 18.23 -11.03 1.80
N LEU A 360 18.88 -10.98 2.97
CA LEU A 360 20.31 -11.22 3.06
C LEU A 360 20.66 -12.69 2.81
N ALA A 361 19.81 -13.62 3.25
CA ALA A 361 19.98 -15.04 2.92
C ALA A 361 19.84 -15.29 1.42
N LEU A 362 18.87 -14.63 0.75
CA LEU A 362 18.73 -14.70 -0.71
C LEU A 362 19.95 -14.10 -1.42
N HIS A 363 20.48 -12.99 -0.92
CA HIS A 363 21.70 -12.39 -1.44
C HIS A 363 22.90 -13.33 -1.31
N VAL A 364 23.07 -13.98 -0.16
CA VAL A 364 24.14 -14.98 0.02
C VAL A 364 23.97 -16.15 -0.96
N ALA A 365 22.75 -16.66 -1.14
CA ALA A 365 22.48 -17.72 -2.11
C ALA A 365 22.81 -17.29 -3.55
N CYS A 366 22.53 -16.03 -3.89
CA CYS A 366 22.90 -15.45 -5.18
C CYS A 366 24.41 -15.53 -5.45
N PHE A 367 25.22 -15.08 -4.50
CA PHE A 367 26.68 -15.07 -4.63
C PHE A 367 27.33 -16.46 -4.58
N LYS A 368 26.58 -17.47 -4.12
CA LYS A 368 26.98 -18.89 -4.18
C LYS A 368 26.51 -19.58 -5.47
N GLY A 369 25.77 -18.90 -6.33
CA GLY A 369 25.15 -19.52 -7.51
C GLY A 369 24.00 -20.48 -7.18
N GLU A 370 23.44 -20.41 -5.98
CA GLU A 370 22.46 -21.35 -5.41
C GLU A 370 21.00 -20.82 -5.48
N LEU A 371 20.70 -19.85 -6.34
CA LEU A 371 19.37 -19.22 -6.42
C LEU A 371 18.24 -20.23 -6.64
N LEU A 372 18.44 -21.18 -7.55
CA LEU A 372 17.44 -22.21 -7.85
C LEU A 372 17.12 -23.06 -6.62
N ASP A 373 18.16 -23.51 -5.89
CA ASP A 373 17.99 -24.38 -4.74
C ASP A 373 17.46 -23.61 -3.53
N PHE A 374 17.80 -22.32 -3.39
CA PHE A 374 17.16 -21.43 -2.45
C PHE A 374 15.65 -21.31 -2.73
N ALA A 375 15.27 -21.03 -3.98
CA ALA A 375 13.87 -20.87 -4.38
C ALA A 375 13.04 -22.14 -4.13
N LYS A 376 13.58 -23.33 -4.42
CA LYS A 376 12.92 -24.63 -4.21
C LYS A 376 12.52 -24.91 -2.76
N LYS A 377 13.20 -24.31 -1.78
CA LYS A 377 12.87 -24.47 -0.35
C LYS A 377 11.50 -23.86 0.01
N TYR A 378 11.05 -22.88 -0.78
CA TYR A 378 9.86 -22.09 -0.48
C TYR A 378 8.75 -22.27 -1.52
N VAL A 379 9.12 -22.33 -2.81
CA VAL A 379 8.17 -22.30 -3.92
C VAL A 379 8.25 -23.58 -4.75
N LYS A 380 7.08 -24.19 -5.02
CA LYS A 380 6.98 -25.31 -5.95
C LYS A 380 7.11 -24.78 -7.39
N LEU A 381 8.23 -25.10 -8.04
CA LEU A 381 8.57 -24.55 -9.38
C LEU A 381 7.87 -25.27 -10.55
N SER A 382 7.21 -26.39 -10.32
CA SER A 382 6.47 -27.13 -11.35
C SER A 382 5.26 -26.34 -11.86
N PRO A 383 4.92 -26.38 -13.17
CA PRO A 383 5.54 -27.20 -14.23
C PRO A 383 6.79 -26.56 -14.87
N TRP A 384 7.21 -25.38 -14.41
CA TRP A 384 8.24 -24.57 -15.05
C TRP A 384 9.67 -24.84 -14.55
N THR A 385 9.94 -25.98 -13.90
CA THR A 385 11.23 -26.27 -13.25
C THR A 385 12.43 -26.10 -14.19
N ALA A 386 12.37 -26.65 -15.41
CA ALA A 386 13.47 -26.53 -16.38
C ALA A 386 13.69 -25.08 -16.83
N LYS A 387 12.61 -24.30 -16.93
CA LYS A 387 12.67 -22.87 -17.27
C LYS A 387 13.32 -22.08 -16.13
N TYR A 388 12.90 -22.30 -14.88
CA TYR A 388 13.53 -21.67 -13.72
C TYR A 388 15.00 -22.05 -13.56
N ALA A 389 15.39 -23.30 -13.84
CA ALA A 389 16.78 -23.72 -13.79
C ALA A 389 17.67 -22.92 -14.76
N ARG A 390 17.15 -22.61 -15.95
CA ARG A 390 17.83 -21.73 -16.91
C ARG A 390 17.81 -20.27 -16.47
N LEU A 391 16.67 -19.77 -16.01
CA LEU A 391 16.51 -18.36 -15.65
C LEU A 391 17.34 -17.96 -14.44
N LEU A 392 17.42 -18.81 -13.41
CA LEU A 392 18.11 -18.51 -12.16
C LEU A 392 19.61 -18.84 -12.17
N LYS A 393 20.18 -19.17 -13.33
CA LYS A 393 21.63 -19.30 -13.50
C LYS A 393 22.26 -17.91 -13.56
N ASN A 394 23.25 -17.63 -12.73
CA ASN A 394 23.97 -16.35 -12.76
C ASN A 394 25.47 -16.57 -12.97
N SER A 395 26.25 -15.48 -13.03
CA SER A 395 27.71 -15.54 -13.23
C SER A 395 28.47 -16.24 -12.10
N TYR A 396 27.82 -16.46 -10.96
CA TYR A 396 28.40 -17.13 -9.79
C TYR A 396 28.06 -18.63 -9.74
N SER A 397 27.19 -19.11 -10.63
CA SER A 397 26.88 -20.53 -10.78
C SER A 397 28.04 -21.24 -11.49
N VAL A 398 28.79 -22.07 -10.73
CA VAL A 398 29.85 -22.96 -11.25
C VAL A 398 29.26 -24.05 -12.13
#